data_AF-A0A497I6A6-F1
#
_entry.id   AF-A0A497I6A6-F1
#
_cell.length_a   1.000
_cell.length_b   1.000
_cell.length_c   1.000
_cell.angle_alpha   90.00
_cell.angle_beta   90.00
_cell.angle_gamma   90.00
#
_symmetry.space_group_name_H-M   'P 1'
#
loop_
_entity.id
_entity.type
_entity.pdbx_description
1 polymer ?
#
loop_
_entity_poly.entity_id
_entity_poly.type
_entity_poly.pdbx_seq_one_letter_code
_entity_poly.pdbx_strand_id
1 'polypeptide(L)'
;MRLWLIDFSRGIAVIAMIIFHATFDYYFLTGQEFNYSSLAYPIGFSFIFISGLALYNSKKDAKKFAKRFLKLFSYALLISGVTFLFYPNCFVKFGILHFFAFSTPIVYFFLDKGKWNLLAAFFVLALSPFVKHPNFCSLDYYPLIPWLSVYFFGLYFGEYVSEYLTKNNIILKELDLIAKMGRHSLTIYLIHQPILFLFYKLMLGL
;
A
#
# COMPACT_ATOMS: atom_id res chain seq x y z
N MET A 1 7.68 2.18 18.43
CA MET A 1 7.66 3.64 18.60
C MET A 1 7.01 4.27 17.38
N ARG A 2 6.39 5.46 17.46
CA ARG A 2 5.88 6.16 16.27
C ARG A 2 6.92 7.19 15.84
N LEU A 3 7.31 7.16 14.57
CA LEU A 3 8.33 8.05 14.00
C LEU A 3 7.66 9.03 13.04
N TRP A 4 7.80 10.32 13.32
CA TRP A 4 7.15 11.39 12.54
C TRP A 4 7.48 11.31 11.05
N LEU A 5 8.75 11.06 10.70
CA LEU A 5 9.17 10.99 9.31
C LEU A 5 8.51 9.83 8.54
N ILE A 6 8.29 8.68 9.18
CA ILE A 6 7.59 7.55 8.54
C ILE A 6 6.14 7.93 8.23
N ASP A 7 5.47 8.62 9.16
CA ASP A 7 4.11 9.10 8.94
C ASP A 7 4.06 10.21 7.87
N PHE A 8 5.04 11.12 7.84
CA PHE A 8 5.20 12.13 6.80
C PHE A 8 5.40 11.50 5.41
N SER A 9 6.33 10.54 5.28
CA SER A 9 6.55 9.81 4.02
C SER A 9 5.30 9.08 3.56
N ARG A 10 4.54 8.47 4.48
CA ARG A 10 3.25 7.85 4.16
C ARG A 10 2.22 8.89 3.70
N GLY A 11 2.24 10.09 4.27
CA GLY A 11 1.41 11.22 3.84
C GLY A 11 1.69 11.62 2.40
N ILE A 12 2.96 11.74 2.01
CA ILE A 12 3.36 12.00 0.62
C ILE A 12 2.85 10.90 -0.31
N ALA A 13 3.03 9.62 0.06
CA ALA A 13 2.53 8.49 -0.73
C ALA A 13 1.00 8.52 -0.92
N VAL A 14 0.26 8.92 0.11
CA VAL A 14 -1.21 9.11 0.04
C VAL A 14 -1.58 10.24 -0.91
N ILE A 15 -0.90 11.38 -0.85
CA ILE A 15 -1.15 12.50 -1.77
C ILE A 15 -0.87 12.07 -3.21
N ALA A 16 0.25 11.41 -3.46
CA ALA A 16 0.61 10.90 -4.78
C ALA A 16 -0.44 9.92 -5.32
N MET A 17 -0.94 9.01 -4.47
CA MET A 17 -2.02 8.07 -4.81
C MET A 17 -3.31 8.79 -5.19
N ILE A 18 -3.72 9.83 -4.45
CA ILE A 18 -4.94 10.59 -4.77
C ILE A 18 -4.79 11.31 -6.11
N ILE A 19 -3.64 11.95 -6.36
CA ILE A 19 -3.36 12.64 -7.64
C ILE A 19 -3.39 11.63 -8.80
N PHE A 20 -2.78 10.46 -8.59
CA PHE A 20 -2.80 9.39 -9.57
C PHE A 20 -4.22 8.93 -9.89
N HIS A 21 -5.04 8.61 -8.88
CA HIS A 21 -6.41 8.13 -9.10
C HIS A 21 -7.31 9.22 -9.71
N ALA A 22 -7.14 10.49 -9.30
CA ALA A 22 -7.88 11.59 -9.92
C ALA A 22 -7.56 11.69 -11.42
N THR A 23 -6.28 11.58 -11.77
CA THR A 23 -5.84 11.61 -13.16
C THR A 23 -6.37 10.37 -13.90
N PHE A 24 -6.19 9.17 -13.34
CA PHE A 24 -6.67 7.91 -13.93
C PHE A 24 -8.18 7.95 -14.20
N ASP A 25 -8.99 8.36 -13.23
CA ASP A 25 -10.44 8.42 -13.35
C ASP A 25 -10.87 9.41 -14.45
N TYR A 26 -10.21 10.56 -14.55
CA TYR A 26 -10.48 11.53 -15.60
C TYR A 26 -10.22 10.94 -17.00
N TYR A 27 -9.07 10.33 -17.23
CA TYR A 27 -8.73 9.70 -18.52
C TYR A 27 -9.64 8.50 -18.81
N PHE A 28 -9.94 7.69 -17.80
CA PHE A 28 -10.84 6.54 -17.91
C PHE A 28 -12.26 6.96 -18.32
N LEU A 29 -12.80 8.02 -17.71
CA LEU A 29 -14.15 8.50 -17.99
C LEU A 29 -14.26 9.28 -19.32
N THR A 30 -13.17 9.92 -19.76
CA THR A 30 -13.13 10.63 -21.06
C THR A 30 -12.71 9.74 -22.23
N GLY A 31 -12.35 8.48 -21.98
CA GLY A 31 -11.91 7.52 -23.00
C GLY A 31 -10.56 7.85 -23.63
N GLN A 32 -9.75 8.71 -23.00
CA GLN A 32 -8.43 9.08 -23.49
C GLN A 32 -7.36 8.07 -23.04
N GLU A 33 -6.37 7.82 -23.89
CA GLU A 33 -5.25 6.94 -23.54
C GLU A 33 -4.32 7.60 -22.52
N PHE A 34 -4.00 6.88 -21.45
CA PHE A 34 -3.07 7.33 -20.42
C PHE A 34 -2.18 6.18 -19.98
N ASN A 35 -0.85 6.37 -20.04
CA ASN A 35 0.08 5.39 -19.50
C ASN A 35 0.13 5.49 -17.97
N TYR A 36 -0.78 4.78 -17.32
CA TYR A 36 -0.91 4.75 -15.86
C TYR A 36 0.21 3.96 -15.16
N SER A 37 0.87 3.04 -15.87
CA SER A 37 1.84 2.11 -15.27
C SER A 37 3.07 2.81 -14.70
N SER A 38 3.55 3.87 -15.37
CA SER A 38 4.72 4.65 -14.95
C SER A 38 4.54 5.37 -13.61
N LEU A 39 3.29 5.61 -13.21
CA LEU A 39 2.94 6.27 -11.95
C LEU A 39 2.41 5.30 -10.89
N ALA A 40 1.65 4.27 -11.30
CA ALA A 40 1.06 3.31 -10.38
C ALA A 40 2.12 2.50 -9.62
N TYR A 41 3.13 1.96 -10.33
CA TYR A 41 4.13 1.08 -9.72
C TYR A 41 4.98 1.78 -8.63
N PRO A 42 5.52 2.99 -8.86
CA PRO A 42 6.25 3.73 -7.82
C PRO A 42 5.41 4.05 -6.58
N ILE A 43 4.13 4.39 -6.76
CA ILE A 43 3.22 4.68 -5.64
C ILE A 43 3.02 3.42 -4.80
N GLY A 44 2.65 2.30 -5.44
CA GLY A 44 2.52 1.01 -4.77
C GLY A 44 3.79 0.57 -4.06
N PHE A 45 4.94 0.72 -4.72
CA PHE A 45 6.26 0.45 -4.13
C PHE A 45 6.47 1.26 -2.86
N SER A 46 6.21 2.57 -2.91
CA SER A 46 6.39 3.46 -1.75
C SER A 46 5.52 3.04 -0.56
N PHE A 47 4.25 2.70 -0.79
CA PHE A 47 3.34 2.25 0.26
C PHE A 47 3.81 0.97 0.94
N ILE A 48 4.22 -0.01 0.15
CA ILE A 48 4.65 -1.32 0.63
C ILE A 48 5.99 -1.19 1.37
N PHE A 49 6.93 -0.45 0.80
CA PHE A 49 8.23 -0.21 1.41
C PHE A 49 8.10 0.55 2.75
N ILE A 50 7.36 1.66 2.78
CA ILE A 50 7.10 2.45 4.01
C ILE A 50 6.37 1.60 5.05
N SER A 51 5.47 0.71 4.62
CA SER A 51 4.82 -0.24 5.54
C SER A 51 5.79 -1.24 6.14
N GLY A 52 6.82 -1.66 5.39
CA GLY A 52 7.99 -2.41 5.89
C GLY A 52 8.75 -1.67 6.97
N LEU A 53 9.16 -0.43 6.68
CA LEU A 53 9.88 0.43 7.62
C LEU A 53 9.10 0.61 8.94
N ALA A 54 7.79 0.85 8.82
CA ALA A 54 6.91 1.02 9.96
C ALA A 54 6.71 -0.27 10.76
N LEU A 55 6.73 -1.43 10.10
CA LEU A 55 6.49 -2.71 10.74
C LEU A 55 7.66 -3.12 11.64
N TYR A 56 8.91 -2.79 11.28
CA TYR A 56 10.10 -3.02 12.12
C TYR A 56 9.90 -2.51 13.57
N ASN A 57 9.27 -1.35 13.71
CA ASN A 57 9.01 -0.70 14.99
C ASN A 57 7.84 -1.30 15.80
N SER A 58 7.21 -2.37 15.29
CA SER A 58 6.03 -2.99 15.89
C SER A 58 6.43 -4.14 16.81
N LYS A 59 5.87 -4.15 18.02
CA LYS A 59 6.04 -5.27 18.96
C LYS A 59 5.35 -6.52 18.43
N LYS A 60 5.97 -7.69 18.66
CA LYS A 60 5.33 -8.98 18.37
C LYS A 60 4.15 -9.21 19.31
N ASP A 61 2.94 -9.20 18.75
CA ASP A 61 1.69 -9.43 19.49
C ASP A 61 0.68 -10.11 18.58
N ALA A 62 0.56 -11.42 18.70
CA ALA A 62 -0.31 -12.24 17.84
C ALA A 62 -1.78 -11.76 17.85
N LYS A 63 -2.30 -11.26 18.98
CA LYS A 63 -3.68 -10.74 19.06
C LYS A 63 -3.81 -9.46 18.25
N LYS A 64 -2.84 -8.55 18.35
CA LYS A 64 -2.82 -7.31 17.56
C LYS A 64 -2.68 -7.60 16.06
N PHE A 65 -1.85 -8.57 15.70
CA PHE A 65 -1.68 -8.99 14.31
C PHE A 65 -2.95 -9.65 13.74
N ALA A 66 -3.60 -10.54 14.48
CA ALA A 66 -4.87 -11.14 14.09
C ALA A 66 -5.97 -10.08 13.89
N LYS A 67 -6.08 -9.10 14.81
CA LYS A 67 -7.00 -7.96 14.65
C LYS A 67 -6.70 -7.15 13.38
N ARG A 68 -5.43 -6.91 13.08
CA ARG A 68 -5.01 -6.20 11.85
C ARG A 68 -5.34 -7.02 10.60
N PHE A 69 -5.05 -8.32 10.60
CA PHE A 69 -5.40 -9.24 9.52
C PHE A 69 -6.89 -9.17 9.23
N LEU A 70 -7.73 -9.44 10.24
CA LEU A 70 -9.18 -9.44 10.10
C LEU A 70 -9.69 -8.09 9.59
N LYS A 71 -9.22 -6.97 10.16
CA LYS A 71 -9.60 -5.63 9.72
C LYS A 71 -9.28 -5.38 8.24
N LEU A 72 -8.05 -5.67 7.81
CA LEU A 72 -7.63 -5.43 6.42
C LEU A 72 -8.34 -6.37 5.46
N PHE A 73 -8.47 -7.65 5.82
CA PHE A 73 -9.14 -8.65 5.03
C PHE A 73 -10.64 -8.34 4.85
N SER A 74 -11.33 -7.92 5.91
CA SER A 74 -12.73 -7.47 5.84
C SER A 74 -12.90 -6.31 4.87
N TYR A 75 -12.02 -5.29 4.91
CA TYR A 75 -12.08 -4.20 3.94
C TYR A 75 -11.74 -4.64 2.53
N ALA A 76 -10.78 -5.55 2.35
CA ALA A 76 -10.45 -6.13 1.06
C ALA A 76 -11.68 -6.81 0.42
N LEU A 77 -12.38 -7.67 1.18
CA LEU A 77 -13.59 -8.34 0.74
C LEU A 77 -14.72 -7.35 0.43
N LEU A 78 -14.88 -6.31 1.26
CA LEU A 78 -15.86 -5.25 1.01
C LEU A 78 -15.58 -4.53 -0.33
N ILE A 79 -14.33 -4.14 -0.58
CA ILE A 79 -13.94 -3.49 -1.85
C ILE A 79 -14.15 -4.45 -3.03
N SER A 80 -13.76 -5.72 -2.92
CA SER A 80 -14.00 -6.73 -3.96
C SER A 80 -15.49 -6.89 -4.25
N GLY A 81 -16.32 -6.97 -3.21
CA GLY A 81 -17.78 -7.10 -3.34
C GLY A 81 -18.40 -5.87 -4.00
N VAL A 82 -18.08 -4.67 -3.52
CA VAL A 82 -18.58 -3.42 -4.12
C VAL A 82 -18.15 -3.29 -5.57
N THR A 83 -16.86 -3.49 -5.87
CA THR A 83 -16.35 -3.38 -7.25
C THR A 83 -16.89 -4.48 -8.17
N PHE A 84 -17.22 -5.66 -7.65
CA PHE A 84 -17.88 -6.72 -8.41
C PHE A 84 -19.27 -6.33 -8.89
N LEU A 85 -20.03 -5.58 -8.08
CA LEU A 85 -21.36 -5.09 -8.47
C LEU A 85 -21.30 -4.09 -9.64
N PHE A 86 -20.23 -3.30 -9.74
CA PHE A 86 -20.08 -2.30 -10.81
C PHE A 86 -19.29 -2.81 -12.02
N TYR A 87 -18.28 -3.65 -11.80
CA TYR A 87 -17.32 -4.12 -12.82
C TYR A 87 -17.08 -5.64 -12.72
N PRO A 88 -18.09 -6.49 -13.01
CA PRO A 88 -18.02 -7.94 -12.74
C PRO A 88 -16.89 -8.67 -13.47
N ASN A 89 -16.47 -8.19 -14.64
CA ASN A 89 -15.40 -8.81 -15.43
C ASN A 89 -13.99 -8.47 -14.91
N CYS A 90 -13.83 -7.35 -14.21
CA CYS A 90 -12.54 -6.76 -13.86
C CYS A 90 -12.48 -6.22 -12.42
N PHE A 91 -13.35 -6.64 -11.51
CA PHE A 91 -13.35 -6.22 -10.12
C PHE A 91 -12.02 -6.45 -9.40
N VAL A 92 -11.86 -5.87 -8.21
CA VAL A 92 -10.63 -6.02 -7.41
C VAL A 92 -10.53 -7.46 -6.89
N LYS A 93 -9.73 -8.29 -7.56
CA LYS A 93 -9.53 -9.71 -7.19
C LYS A 93 -8.45 -9.89 -6.13
N PHE A 94 -7.37 -9.11 -6.22
CA PHE A 94 -6.25 -9.16 -5.27
C PHE A 94 -5.52 -7.81 -5.21
N GLY A 95 -6.20 -6.79 -4.70
CA GLY A 95 -5.66 -5.45 -4.53
C GLY A 95 -4.70 -5.30 -3.33
N ILE A 96 -4.24 -4.07 -3.08
CA ILE A 96 -3.22 -3.79 -2.05
C ILE A 96 -3.66 -4.16 -0.62
N LEU A 97 -4.97 -4.13 -0.30
CA LEU A 97 -5.47 -4.57 1.01
C LEU A 97 -5.41 -6.10 1.17
N HIS A 98 -5.64 -6.87 0.10
CA HIS A 98 -5.44 -8.33 0.11
C HIS A 98 -3.96 -8.62 0.33
N PHE A 99 -3.10 -7.93 -0.43
CA PHE A 99 -1.66 -8.01 -0.26
C PHE A 99 -1.27 -7.77 1.20
N PHE A 100 -1.67 -6.67 1.83
CA PHE A 100 -1.30 -6.41 3.22
C PHE A 100 -1.90 -7.41 4.21
N ALA A 101 -3.12 -7.89 3.97
CA ALA A 101 -3.73 -8.93 4.80
C ALA A 101 -2.87 -10.21 4.79
N PHE A 102 -2.44 -10.71 3.64
CA PHE A 102 -1.68 -11.96 3.56
C PHE A 102 -0.17 -11.80 3.81
N SER A 103 0.43 -10.67 3.40
CA SER A 103 1.87 -10.43 3.58
C SER A 103 2.24 -10.07 5.00
N THR A 104 1.41 -9.33 5.74
CA THR A 104 1.77 -8.89 7.11
C THR A 104 2.01 -10.07 8.06
N PRO A 105 1.18 -11.14 8.10
CA PRO A 105 1.47 -12.34 8.88
C PRO A 105 2.76 -13.05 8.46
N ILE A 106 3.08 -13.09 7.17
CA ILE A 106 4.34 -13.69 6.69
C ILE A 106 5.52 -12.88 7.22
N VAL A 107 5.53 -11.57 6.98
CA VAL A 107 6.60 -10.65 7.41
C VAL A 107 6.71 -10.57 8.94
N TYR A 108 5.61 -10.79 9.66
CA TYR A 108 5.60 -10.85 11.13
C TYR A 108 6.57 -11.91 11.70
N PHE A 109 6.64 -13.10 11.08
CA PHE A 109 7.56 -14.15 11.52
C PHE A 109 9.04 -13.76 11.35
N PHE A 110 9.30 -12.74 10.54
CA PHE A 110 10.62 -12.26 10.15
C PHE A 110 11.07 -10.97 10.88
N LEU A 111 10.23 -10.38 11.74
CA LEU A 111 10.50 -9.10 12.42
C LEU A 111 11.90 -9.02 13.08
N ASP A 112 12.33 -10.08 13.76
CA ASP A 112 13.58 -10.10 14.54
C ASP A 112 14.70 -10.86 13.82
N LYS A 113 14.61 -11.01 12.50
CA LYS A 113 15.54 -11.85 11.72
C LYS A 113 16.64 -11.06 11.00
N GLY A 114 16.66 -9.73 11.11
CA GLY A 114 17.73 -8.86 10.62
C GLY A 114 18.11 -9.16 9.16
N LYS A 115 19.36 -9.57 8.92
CA LYS A 115 19.88 -9.92 7.58
C LYS A 115 19.09 -10.99 6.82
N TRP A 116 18.36 -11.88 7.51
CA TRP A 116 17.50 -12.86 6.84
C TRP A 116 16.34 -12.20 6.09
N ASN A 117 15.94 -10.99 6.47
CA ASN A 117 14.93 -10.22 5.74
C ASN A 117 15.44 -9.84 4.35
N LEU A 118 16.74 -9.51 4.24
CA LEU A 118 17.38 -9.20 2.97
C LEU A 118 17.43 -10.45 2.06
N LEU A 119 17.81 -11.60 2.62
CA LEU A 119 17.80 -12.87 1.89
C LEU A 119 16.39 -13.25 1.43
N ALA A 120 15.38 -13.10 2.29
CA ALA A 120 13.99 -13.33 1.94
C ALA A 120 13.53 -12.37 0.82
N ALA A 121 13.94 -11.11 0.85
CA ALA A 121 13.62 -10.14 -0.20
C ALA A 121 14.16 -10.57 -1.56
N PHE A 122 15.45 -10.92 -1.64
CA PHE A 122 16.05 -11.40 -2.88
C PHE A 122 15.49 -12.74 -3.35
N PHE A 123 15.21 -13.66 -2.42
CA PHE A 123 14.57 -14.93 -2.75
C PHE A 123 13.19 -14.73 -3.38
N VAL A 124 12.32 -13.91 -2.77
CA VAL A 124 11.01 -13.59 -3.34
C VAL A 124 11.13 -12.88 -4.68
N LEU A 125 12.09 -11.97 -4.82
CA LEU A 125 12.32 -11.26 -6.08
C LEU A 125 12.76 -12.21 -7.21
N ALA A 126 13.60 -13.21 -6.90
CA ALA A 126 14.02 -14.24 -7.85
C ALA A 126 12.86 -15.13 -8.33
N LEU A 127 11.74 -15.20 -7.59
CA LEU A 127 10.54 -15.91 -8.01
C LEU A 127 9.67 -15.12 -9.00
N SER A 128 9.93 -13.83 -9.20
CA SER A 128 9.15 -12.94 -10.09
C SER A 128 8.91 -13.52 -11.50
N PRO A 129 9.92 -14.11 -12.19
CA PRO A 129 9.73 -14.62 -13.55
C PRO A 129 8.71 -15.76 -13.67
N PHE A 130 8.43 -16.48 -12.57
CA PHE A 130 7.52 -17.62 -12.53
C PHE A 130 6.05 -17.22 -12.31
N VAL A 131 5.79 -15.96 -11.98
CA VAL A 131 4.44 -15.46 -11.74
C VAL A 131 3.96 -14.72 -12.98
N LYS A 132 3.33 -15.47 -13.88
CA LYS A 132 2.68 -14.93 -15.09
C LYS A 132 1.23 -15.36 -15.11
N HIS A 133 0.34 -14.39 -15.23
CA HIS A 133 -1.09 -14.64 -15.44
C HIS A 133 -1.53 -13.92 -16.71
N PRO A 134 -1.28 -14.52 -17.89
CA PRO A 134 -1.79 -13.97 -19.14
C PRO A 134 -3.32 -13.86 -19.03
N ASN A 135 -3.88 -12.75 -19.51
CA ASN A 135 -5.32 -12.45 -19.51
C ASN A 135 -5.96 -12.22 -18.13
N PHE A 136 -5.18 -11.91 -17.09
CA PHE A 136 -5.72 -11.53 -15.79
C PHE A 136 -6.14 -10.05 -15.78
N CYS A 137 -7.45 -9.80 -15.56
CA CYS A 137 -7.98 -8.46 -15.33
C CYS A 137 -8.38 -8.26 -13.86
N SER A 138 -7.95 -7.14 -13.27
CA SER A 138 -8.36 -6.66 -11.95
C SER A 138 -8.12 -5.15 -11.89
N LEU A 139 -9.08 -4.38 -11.39
CA LEU A 139 -8.98 -2.92 -11.22
C LEU A 139 -7.82 -2.51 -10.30
N ASP A 140 -7.46 -3.38 -9.36
CA ASP A 140 -6.28 -3.23 -8.52
C ASP A 140 -5.60 -4.61 -8.36
N TYR A 141 -4.29 -4.69 -8.58
CA TYR A 141 -3.56 -5.95 -8.52
C TYR A 141 -2.15 -5.82 -7.94
N TYR A 142 -2.00 -6.37 -6.73
CA TYR A 142 -0.73 -6.43 -5.99
C TYR A 142 -0.48 -7.88 -5.56
N PRO A 143 -0.03 -8.76 -6.47
CA PRO A 143 0.26 -10.16 -6.12
C PRO A 143 1.32 -10.25 -5.02
N LEU A 144 1.35 -11.35 -4.27
CA LEU A 144 2.39 -11.53 -3.24
C LEU A 144 3.80 -11.46 -3.84
N ILE A 145 4.00 -12.02 -5.03
CA ILE A 145 5.29 -11.96 -5.75
C ILE A 145 5.12 -10.98 -6.92
N PRO A 146 6.03 -10.01 -7.13
CA PRO A 146 7.26 -9.77 -6.38
C PRO A 146 7.09 -8.84 -5.18
N TRP A 147 5.90 -8.28 -4.93
CA TRP A 147 5.69 -7.17 -3.98
C TRP A 147 6.09 -7.47 -2.53
N LEU A 148 6.04 -8.72 -2.10
CA LEU A 148 6.51 -9.16 -0.79
C LEU A 148 8.02 -8.92 -0.63
N SER A 149 8.81 -8.92 -1.71
CA SER A 149 10.23 -8.52 -1.68
C SER A 149 10.39 -7.07 -1.23
N VAL A 150 9.57 -6.15 -1.76
CA VAL A 150 9.57 -4.73 -1.39
C VAL A 150 9.23 -4.57 0.09
N TYR A 151 8.29 -5.36 0.59
CA TYR A 151 7.93 -5.35 2.01
C TYR A 151 9.11 -5.83 2.87
N PHE A 152 9.80 -6.90 2.48
CA PHE A 152 10.99 -7.37 3.18
C PHE A 152 12.16 -6.39 3.12
N PHE A 153 12.40 -5.73 1.99
CA PHE A 153 13.39 -4.64 1.90
C PHE A 153 13.04 -3.51 2.86
N GLY A 154 11.78 -3.08 2.89
CA GLY A 154 11.31 -2.09 3.85
C GLY A 154 11.50 -2.54 5.30
N LEU A 155 11.24 -3.81 5.62
CA LEU A 155 11.49 -4.35 6.96
C LEU A 155 12.99 -4.32 7.32
N TYR A 156 13.87 -4.74 6.38
CA TYR A 156 15.32 -4.74 6.56
C TYR A 156 15.87 -3.33 6.78
N PHE A 157 15.51 -2.37 5.94
CA PHE A 157 15.93 -0.97 6.11
C PHE A 157 15.28 -0.29 7.32
N GLY A 158 14.18 -0.85 7.84
CA GLY A 158 13.47 -0.35 9.00
C GLY A 158 14.36 -0.25 10.24
N GLU A 159 15.32 -1.18 10.40
CA GLU A 159 16.31 -1.16 11.47
C GLU A 159 17.16 0.11 11.44
N TYR A 160 17.90 0.31 10.35
CA TYR A 160 18.79 1.46 10.14
C TYR A 160 18.05 2.79 10.17
N VAL A 161 16.89 2.86 9.50
CA VAL A 161 16.07 4.08 9.47
C VAL A 161 15.53 4.39 10.87
N SER A 162 15.06 3.39 11.61
CA SER A 162 14.55 3.60 12.95
C SER A 162 15.62 4.07 13.91
N GLU A 163 16.81 3.47 13.88
CA GLU A 163 17.95 3.88 14.70
C GLU A 163 18.35 5.32 14.40
N TYR A 164 18.54 5.65 13.12
CA TYR A 164 18.88 6.99 12.68
C TYR A 164 17.84 8.03 13.12
N LEU A 165 16.54 7.75 12.94
CA LEU A 165 15.48 8.69 13.31
C LEU A 165 15.33 8.84 14.82
N THR A 166 15.56 7.79 15.60
CA THR A 166 15.54 7.85 17.06
C THR A 166 16.68 8.71 17.58
N LYS A 167 17.86 8.58 16.99
CA LYS A 167 19.06 9.34 17.38
C LYS A 167 18.94 10.83 17.03
N ASN A 168 18.37 11.16 15.86
CA ASN A 168 18.33 12.52 15.36
C ASN A 168 17.02 13.28 15.68
N ASN A 169 16.00 12.60 16.20
CA ASN A 169 14.69 13.14 16.59
C ASN A 169 14.12 14.21 15.62
N ILE A 170 14.08 13.88 14.33
CA ILE A 170 13.68 14.81 13.27
C ILE A 170 12.15 14.98 13.28
N ILE A 171 11.69 16.17 13.67
CA ILE A 171 10.27 16.55 13.68
C ILE A 171 10.15 17.94 13.06
N LEU A 172 9.42 18.06 11.95
CA LEU A 172 9.10 19.35 11.32
C LEU A 172 7.63 19.69 11.58
N LYS A 173 7.37 20.63 12.49
CA LYS A 173 6.00 20.93 12.97
C LYS A 173 5.12 21.53 11.86
N GLU A 174 5.72 22.28 10.96
CA GLU A 174 5.07 22.96 9.83
C GLU A 174 4.42 21.96 8.86
N LEU A 175 4.93 20.73 8.82
CA LEU A 175 4.48 19.67 7.92
C LEU A 175 3.65 18.60 8.63
N ASP A 176 3.15 18.86 9.85
CA ASP A 176 2.39 17.86 10.61
C ASP A 176 1.04 17.52 9.97
N LEU A 177 0.49 18.39 9.11
CA LEU A 177 -0.71 18.05 8.32
C LEU A 177 -0.46 16.84 7.41
N ILE A 178 0.68 16.80 6.72
CA ILE A 178 1.05 15.68 5.85
C ILE A 178 1.31 14.43 6.68
N ALA A 179 2.00 14.55 7.82
CA ALA A 179 2.18 13.44 8.74
C ALA A 179 0.82 12.92 9.28
N LYS A 180 -0.13 13.82 9.58
CA LYS A 180 -1.50 13.47 10.00
C LYS A 180 -2.23 12.70 8.90
N MET A 181 -2.10 13.09 7.63
CA MET A 181 -2.63 12.31 6.51
C MET A 181 -2.03 10.89 6.49
N GLY A 182 -0.71 10.76 6.70
CA GLY A 182 -0.08 9.44 6.82
C GLY A 182 -0.59 8.60 7.99
N ARG A 183 -0.88 9.21 9.15
CA ARG A 183 -1.49 8.53 10.31
C ARG A 183 -2.90 8.00 10.02
N HIS A 184 -3.63 8.66 9.12
CA HIS A 184 -4.99 8.28 8.69
C HIS A 184 -5.05 7.68 7.28
N SER A 185 -3.90 7.26 6.74
CA SER A 185 -3.74 6.74 5.38
C SER A 185 -4.76 5.66 4.99
N LEU A 186 -5.07 4.71 5.88
CA LEU A 186 -6.08 3.68 5.60
C LEU A 186 -7.48 4.27 5.40
N THR A 187 -7.88 5.22 6.24
CA THR A 187 -9.18 5.88 6.10
C THR A 187 -9.24 6.66 4.80
N ILE A 188 -8.18 7.43 4.50
CA ILE A 188 -8.08 8.20 3.25
C ILE A 188 -8.13 7.25 2.04
N TYR A 189 -7.39 6.14 2.09
CA TYR A 189 -7.42 5.10 1.07
C TYR A 189 -8.82 4.49 0.86
N LEU A 190 -9.63 4.33 1.90
CA LEU A 190 -10.99 3.78 1.71
C LEU A 190 -11.97 4.79 1.08
N ILE A 191 -11.81 6.07 1.37
CA ILE A 191 -12.77 7.11 0.96
C ILE A 191 -12.40 7.82 -0.33
N HIS A 192 -11.12 7.84 -0.73
CA HIS A 192 -10.68 8.62 -1.89
C HIS A 192 -11.40 8.22 -3.18
N GLN A 193 -11.47 6.92 -3.50
CA GLN A 193 -12.07 6.45 -4.76
C GLN A 193 -13.58 6.75 -4.84
N PRO A 194 -14.41 6.47 -3.81
CA PRO A 194 -15.80 6.91 -3.82
C PRO A 194 -15.98 8.42 -3.97
N ILE A 195 -15.13 9.23 -3.32
CA ILE A 195 -15.20 10.69 -3.40
C ILE A 195 -14.82 11.18 -4.81
N LEU A 196 -13.72 10.67 -5.37
CA LEU A 196 -13.27 11.01 -6.72
C LEU A 196 -14.30 10.61 -7.77
N PHE A 197 -14.85 9.40 -7.67
CA PHE A 197 -15.87 8.92 -8.59
C PHE A 197 -17.14 9.79 -8.52
N LEU A 198 -17.61 10.13 -7.32
CA LEU A 198 -18.76 11.04 -7.15
C LEU A 198 -18.47 12.43 -7.72
N PHE A 199 -17.28 12.97 -7.47
CA PHE A 199 -16.85 14.26 -7.97
C PHE A 199 -16.88 14.29 -9.51
N TYR A 200 -16.26 13.31 -10.18
CA TYR A 200 -16.25 13.26 -11.64
C TYR A 200 -17.63 13.01 -12.23
N LYS A 201 -18.46 12.18 -11.58
CA LYS A 201 -19.84 11.94 -12.02
C LYS A 201 -20.64 13.24 -12.06
N LEU A 202 -20.56 14.05 -11.00
CA LEU A 202 -21.23 15.36 -10.92
C LEU A 202 -20.65 16.37 -11.93
N MET A 203 -19.33 16.41 -12.08
CA MET A 203 -18.64 17.36 -12.97
C MET A 203 -18.93 17.08 -14.46
N LEU A 204 -19.00 15.79 -14.85
CA LEU A 204 -19.21 15.36 -16.24
C LEU A 204 -20.69 15.15 -16.61
N GLY A 205 -21.60 15.24 -15.64
CA GLY A 205 -23.04 15.06 -15.87
C GLY A 205 -23.45 13.62 -16.19
N LEU A 206 -22.74 12.64 -15.62
CA LEU A 206 -22.98 11.19 -15.76
C LEU A 206 -23.92 10.62 -14.68
#